data_AF-A0A934VRB4-F1
#
_entry.id   AF-A0A934VRB4-F1
#
_cell.length_a   1.000
_cell.length_b   1.000
_cell.length_c   1.000
_cell.angle_alpha   90.00
_cell.angle_beta   90.00
_cell.angle_gamma   90.00
#
_symmetry.space_group_name_H-M   'P 1'
#
loop_
_entity.id
_entity.type
_entity.pdbx_description
1 polymer ?
#
loop_
_entity_poly.entity_id
_entity_poly.type
_entity_poly.pdbx_seq_one_letter_code
_entity_poly.pdbx_strand_id
1 'polypeptide(L)'
;MVQISDQYLEPQDLSRPPPEERERLQRLWDSGKLQQHAKALERFYRKKHQELRQLLSSTYEDDDLIEAAKILVIQNKIVDQIAEGLDQLKAMESEIWIQGEQGNHDRAQIALEWTERHAAAWREWRIKEYLYTVERMEQSLKNCLTAS
;
A
#
# COMPACT_ATOMS: atom_id res chain seq x y z
N MET A 1 -29.68 -8.97 1.34
CA MET A 1 -28.87 -8.68 0.15
C MET A 1 -28.23 -7.32 0.40
N VAL A 2 -27.04 -7.30 1.02
CA VAL A 2 -26.35 -6.05 1.36
C VAL A 2 -25.67 -5.59 0.08
N GLN A 3 -26.09 -4.46 -0.47
CA GLN A 3 -25.31 -3.76 -1.48
C GLN A 3 -24.04 -3.26 -0.78
N ILE A 4 -22.96 -4.02 -0.90
CA ILE A 4 -21.63 -3.49 -0.67
C ILE A 4 -21.43 -2.47 -1.78
N SER A 5 -21.63 -1.19 -1.47
CA SER A 5 -21.20 -0.13 -2.37
C SER A 5 -19.69 -0.24 -2.48
N ASP A 6 -19.23 -0.76 -3.61
CA ASP A 6 -17.85 -0.62 -4.09
C ASP A 6 -17.59 0.87 -4.36
N GLN A 7 -17.55 1.69 -3.30
CA GLN A 7 -16.95 3.01 -3.33
C GLN A 7 -15.44 2.80 -3.39
N TYR A 8 -14.95 2.42 -4.57
CA TYR A 8 -13.53 2.56 -4.85
C TYR A 8 -13.21 4.05 -4.74
N LEU A 9 -12.36 4.42 -3.78
CA LEU A 9 -11.79 5.76 -3.75
C LEU A 9 -11.10 6.03 -5.08
N GLU A 10 -11.37 7.20 -5.65
CA GLU A 10 -10.71 7.61 -6.88
C GLU A 10 -9.20 7.72 -6.61
N PRO A 11 -8.33 7.43 -7.60
CA PRO A 11 -6.87 7.56 -7.47
C PRO A 11 -6.39 8.88 -6.85
N GLN A 12 -7.15 9.95 -7.07
CA GLN A 12 -6.91 11.29 -6.52
C GLN A 12 -7.14 11.40 -5.00
N ASP A 13 -8.06 10.60 -4.44
CA ASP A 13 -8.37 10.60 -3.00
C ASP A 13 -7.32 9.80 -2.21
N LEU A 14 -6.72 8.79 -2.84
CA LEU A 14 -5.64 7.99 -2.25
C LEU A 14 -4.31 8.75 -2.16
N SER A 15 -4.05 9.63 -3.14
CA SER A 15 -2.81 10.41 -3.19
C SER A 15 -2.81 11.62 -2.27
N ARG A 16 -3.97 12.03 -1.76
CA ARG A 16 -4.13 13.17 -0.85
C ARG A 16 -5.01 12.79 0.35
N PRO A 17 -4.48 11.98 1.28
CA PRO A 17 -5.24 11.57 2.45
C PRO A 17 -5.63 12.79 3.32
N PRO A 18 -6.79 12.73 4.02
CA PRO A 18 -7.19 13.76 4.99
C PRO A 18 -6.09 14.06 6.03
N PRO A 19 -6.10 15.24 6.68
CA PRO A 19 -5.04 15.64 7.61
C PRO A 19 -4.73 14.60 8.71
N GLU A 20 -5.76 13.99 9.30
CA GLU A 20 -5.60 12.99 10.36
C GLU A 20 -4.90 11.71 9.87
N GLU A 21 -5.24 11.25 8.67
CA GLU A 21 -4.58 10.11 8.04
C GLU A 21 -3.14 10.44 7.68
N ARG A 22 -2.89 11.66 7.16
CA ARG A 22 -1.56 12.14 6.84
C ARG A 22 -0.65 12.23 8.06
N GLU A 23 -1.18 12.71 9.20
CA GLU A 23 -0.46 12.72 10.48
C GLU A 23 -0.15 11.29 10.95
N ARG A 24 -1.10 10.36 10.80
CA ARG A 24 -0.86 8.96 11.12
C ARG A 24 0.27 8.37 10.27
N LEU A 25 0.26 8.63 8.96
CA LEU A 25 1.33 8.20 8.04
C LEU A 25 2.68 8.81 8.42
N GLN A 26 2.70 10.09 8.81
CA GLN A 26 3.91 10.76 9.31
C GLN A 26 4.48 10.06 10.55
N ARG A 27 3.63 9.73 11.53
CA ARG A 27 4.08 8.96 12.71
C ARG A 27 4.63 7.58 12.35
N LEU A 28 4.03 6.89 11.37
CA LEU A 28 4.52 5.60 10.90
C LEU A 28 5.88 5.73 10.21
N TRP A 29 6.07 6.80 9.44
CA TRP A 29 7.36 7.12 8.82
C TRP A 29 8.44 7.43 9.87
N ASP A 30 8.15 8.35 10.79
CA ASP A 30 9.10 8.82 11.79
C ASP A 30 9.52 7.71 12.76
N SER A 31 8.61 6.77 13.05
CA SER A 31 8.91 5.57 13.84
C SER A 31 9.64 4.46 13.06
N GLY A 32 9.88 4.67 11.76
CA GLY A 32 10.57 3.70 10.89
C GLY A 32 9.71 2.52 10.45
N LYS A 33 8.41 2.49 10.75
CA LYS A 33 7.51 1.38 10.40
C LYS A 33 7.31 1.24 8.89
N LEU A 34 7.48 2.31 8.13
CA LEU A 34 7.38 2.31 6.66
C LEU A 34 8.70 1.92 5.94
N GLN A 35 9.79 1.65 6.67
CA GLN A 35 11.08 1.32 6.03
C GLN A 35 11.02 0.01 5.22
N GLN A 36 10.20 -0.95 5.65
CA GLN A 36 9.99 -2.18 4.88
C GLN A 36 9.23 -1.90 3.57
N HIS A 37 8.32 -0.92 3.59
CA HIS A 37 7.55 -0.52 2.41
C HIS A 37 8.46 0.18 1.41
N ALA A 38 9.37 1.04 1.89
CA ALA A 38 10.38 1.66 1.03
C ALA A 38 11.25 0.62 0.31
N LYS A 39 11.75 -0.40 1.03
CA LYS A 39 12.53 -1.49 0.43
C LYS A 39 11.72 -2.32 -0.58
N ALA A 40 10.43 -2.55 -0.30
CA ALA A 40 9.53 -3.23 -1.23
C ALA A 40 9.32 -2.41 -2.51
N LEU A 41 9.08 -1.10 -2.36
CA LEU A 41 8.95 -0.16 -3.47
C LEU A 41 10.22 -0.09 -4.33
N GLU A 42 11.41 -0.07 -3.74
CA GLU A 42 12.67 -0.12 -4.52
C GLU A 42 12.75 -1.37 -5.40
N ARG A 43 12.45 -2.55 -4.85
CA ARG A 43 12.43 -3.80 -5.63
C ARG A 43 11.37 -3.74 -6.73
N PHE A 44 10.19 -3.24 -6.40
CA PHE A 44 9.08 -3.08 -7.31
C PHE A 44 9.45 -2.17 -8.48
N TYR A 45 9.99 -0.97 -8.23
CA TYR A 45 10.37 -0.03 -9.27
C TYR A 45 11.54 -0.52 -10.11
N ARG A 46 12.50 -1.25 -9.53
CA ARG A 46 13.55 -1.92 -10.32
C ARG A 46 12.95 -2.95 -11.30
N LYS A 47 11.98 -3.74 -10.85
CA LYS A 47 11.26 -4.70 -11.72
C LYS A 47 10.40 -3.98 -12.78
N LYS A 48 9.84 -2.83 -12.43
CA LYS A 48 8.94 -2.02 -13.25
C LYS A 48 9.62 -0.87 -13.98
N HIS A 49 10.95 -0.89 -14.06
CA HIS A 49 11.76 0.22 -14.57
C HIS A 49 11.37 0.68 -15.98
N GLN A 50 11.08 -0.26 -16.88
CA GLN A 50 10.65 0.07 -18.24
C GLN A 50 9.28 0.76 -18.26
N GLU A 51 8.32 0.25 -17.49
CA GLU A 51 6.99 0.87 -17.37
C GLU A 51 7.11 2.28 -16.74
N LEU A 52 7.98 2.45 -15.74
CA LEU A 52 8.26 3.75 -15.13
C LEU A 52 8.87 4.73 -16.15
N ARG A 53 9.83 4.28 -16.97
CA ARG A 53 10.41 5.10 -18.05
C ARG A 53 9.40 5.45 -19.14
N GLN A 54 8.43 4.59 -19.43
CA GLN A 54 7.37 4.86 -20.43
C GLN A 54 6.38 5.92 -19.96
N LEU A 55 6.11 5.97 -18.65
CA LEU A 55 5.27 7.00 -18.05
C LEU A 55 5.97 8.36 -18.00
N LEU A 56 7.29 8.38 -17.94
CA LEU A 56 8.09 9.60 -17.98
C LEU A 56 8.23 10.10 -19.42
N SER A 57 7.93 11.37 -19.65
CA SER A 57 8.21 12.01 -20.95
C SER A 57 9.73 12.13 -21.15
N SER A 58 10.18 12.38 -22.40
CA SER A 58 11.60 12.50 -22.77
C SER A 58 12.38 13.61 -22.04
N THR A 59 11.69 14.52 -21.36
CA THR A 59 12.23 15.57 -20.49
C THR A 59 11.37 15.59 -19.24
N TYR A 60 11.73 14.79 -18.24
CA TYR A 60 10.99 14.72 -16.98
C TYR A 60 11.67 15.57 -15.91
N GLU A 61 10.87 16.30 -15.14
CA GLU A 61 11.28 16.94 -13.90
C GLU A 61 11.17 15.96 -12.72
N ASP A 62 11.70 16.32 -11.55
CA ASP A 62 11.69 15.44 -10.37
C ASP A 62 10.26 15.15 -9.87
N ASP A 63 9.34 16.10 -10.00
CA ASP A 63 7.93 15.93 -9.66
C ASP A 63 7.24 14.91 -10.59
N ASP A 64 7.65 14.84 -11.87
CA ASP A 64 7.12 13.86 -12.83
C ASP A 64 7.50 12.42 -12.44
N LEU A 65 8.67 12.24 -11.81
CA LEU A 65 9.14 10.93 -11.33
C LEU A 65 8.27 10.40 -10.19
N ILE A 66 7.97 11.25 -9.21
CA ILE A 66 7.13 10.88 -8.07
C ILE A 66 5.71 10.53 -8.55
N GLU A 67 5.14 11.34 -9.43
CA GLU A 67 3.79 11.09 -9.95
C GLU A 67 3.72 9.84 -10.82
N ALA A 68 4.70 9.59 -11.70
CA ALA A 68 4.78 8.34 -12.45
C ALA A 68 4.91 7.10 -11.53
N ALA A 69 5.71 7.22 -10.47
CA ALA A 69 5.89 6.17 -9.47
C ALA A 69 4.59 5.89 -8.69
N LYS A 70 3.83 6.93 -8.32
CA LYS A 70 2.51 6.80 -7.69
C LYS A 70 1.50 6.13 -8.63
N ILE A 71 1.47 6.51 -9.91
CA ILE A 71 0.60 5.89 -10.93
C ILE A 71 0.84 4.37 -10.99
N LEU A 72 2.11 3.93 -11.01
CA LEU A 72 2.41 2.49 -11.04
C LEU A 72 1.89 1.76 -9.80
N VAL A 73 2.02 2.35 -8.61
CA VAL A 73 1.49 1.76 -7.37
C VAL A 73 -0.02 1.60 -7.45
N ILE A 74 -0.73 2.64 -7.90
CA ILE A 74 -2.20 2.61 -8.03
C ILE A 74 -2.63 1.58 -9.07
N GLN A 75 -1.96 1.51 -10.23
CA GLN A 75 -2.29 0.57 -11.30
C GLN A 75 -2.04 -0.89 -10.88
N ASN A 76 -0.96 -1.17 -10.15
CA ASN A 76 -0.62 -2.53 -9.74
C ASN A 76 -1.35 -2.96 -8.46
N LYS A 77 -1.77 -2.01 -7.61
CA LYS A 77 -2.48 -2.18 -6.31
C LYS A 77 -1.74 -2.99 -5.23
N ILE A 78 -0.74 -3.77 -5.62
CA ILE A 78 0.06 -4.65 -4.77
C ILE A 78 1.52 -4.45 -5.16
N VAL A 79 2.37 -4.16 -4.18
CA VAL A 79 3.81 -3.90 -4.38
C VAL A 79 4.63 -5.13 -3.99
N ASP A 80 4.24 -5.81 -2.90
CA ASP A 80 4.89 -7.04 -2.43
C ASP A 80 3.84 -8.05 -1.97
N GLN A 81 3.42 -8.92 -2.89
CA GLN A 81 2.34 -9.87 -2.67
C GLN A 81 2.58 -10.81 -1.48
N ILE A 82 3.83 -11.24 -1.28
CA ILE A 82 4.17 -12.17 -0.19
C ILE A 82 4.11 -11.44 1.14
N ALA A 83 4.77 -10.28 1.25
CA ALA A 83 4.78 -9.51 2.49
C ALA A 83 3.35 -9.06 2.89
N GLU A 84 2.57 -8.57 1.93
CA GLU A 84 1.19 -8.15 2.18
C GLU A 84 0.29 -9.33 2.58
N GLY A 85 0.46 -10.51 1.96
CA GLY A 85 -0.28 -11.71 2.35
C GLY A 85 0.04 -12.15 3.79
N LEU A 86 1.31 -12.08 4.19
CA LEU A 86 1.71 -12.39 5.57
C LEU A 86 1.16 -11.38 6.58
N ASP A 87 1.07 -10.10 6.23
CA ASP A 87 0.47 -9.08 7.10
C ASP A 87 -1.04 -9.29 7.27
N GLN A 88 -1.75 -9.63 6.19
CA GLN A 88 -3.18 -9.98 6.25
C GLN A 88 -3.41 -11.23 7.10
N LEU A 89 -2.57 -12.27 6.94
CA LEU A 89 -2.63 -13.47 7.78
C LEU A 89 -2.45 -13.14 9.26
N LYS A 90 -1.47 -12.29 9.62
CA LYS A 90 -1.29 -11.86 11.02
C LYS A 90 -2.49 -11.10 11.56
N ALA A 91 -3.12 -10.26 10.75
CA ALA A 91 -4.31 -9.52 11.16
C ALA A 91 -5.50 -10.48 11.39
N MET A 92 -5.71 -11.44 10.50
CA MET A 92 -6.72 -12.50 10.67
C MET A 92 -6.45 -13.38 11.90
N GLU A 93 -5.21 -13.82 12.11
CA GLU A 93 -4.84 -14.63 13.29
C GLU A 93 -5.06 -13.88 14.60
N SER A 94 -4.85 -12.55 14.61
CA SER A 94 -5.14 -11.72 15.77
C SER A 94 -6.64 -11.68 16.07
N GLU A 95 -7.48 -11.55 15.04
CA GLU A 95 -8.95 -11.59 15.19
C GLU A 95 -9.42 -12.95 15.69
N ILE A 96 -8.88 -14.04 15.12
CA ILE A 96 -9.17 -15.41 15.56
C ILE A 96 -8.83 -15.59 17.05
N TRP A 97 -7.69 -15.06 17.50
CA TRP A 97 -7.32 -15.13 18.91
C TRP A 97 -8.29 -14.35 19.80
N ILE A 98 -8.61 -13.09 19.44
CA ILE A 98 -9.54 -12.24 20.20
C ILE A 98 -10.92 -12.90 20.34
N GLN A 99 -11.47 -13.44 19.24
CA GLN A 99 -12.76 -14.11 19.27
C GLN A 99 -12.70 -15.46 19.99
N GLY A 100 -11.57 -16.15 19.93
CA GLY A 100 -11.30 -17.34 20.72
C GLY A 100 -11.40 -17.10 22.22
N GLU A 101 -10.84 -15.98 22.70
CA GLU A 101 -10.99 -15.54 24.11
C GLU A 101 -12.44 -15.23 24.49
N GLN A 102 -13.30 -14.95 23.49
CA GLN A 102 -14.73 -14.71 23.66
C GLN A 102 -15.59 -15.97 23.46
N GLY A 103 -14.96 -17.13 23.23
CA GLY A 103 -15.61 -18.44 23.09
C GLY A 103 -16.01 -18.81 21.66
N ASN A 104 -15.69 -18.00 20.65
CA ASN A 104 -15.87 -18.37 19.24
C ASN A 104 -14.56 -18.97 18.69
N HIS A 105 -14.56 -20.28 18.43
CA HIS A 105 -13.39 -21.01 17.93
C HIS A 105 -13.50 -21.42 16.46
N ASP A 106 -14.55 -20.99 15.74
CA ASP A 106 -14.68 -21.28 14.32
C ASP A 106 -13.76 -20.37 13.50
N ARG A 107 -12.51 -20.81 13.36
CA ARG A 107 -11.46 -20.08 12.63
C ARG A 107 -11.84 -19.77 11.18
N ALA A 108 -12.54 -20.69 10.51
CA ALA A 108 -12.89 -20.54 9.11
C ALA A 108 -13.95 -19.46 8.93
N GLN A 109 -14.96 -19.46 9.79
CA GLN A 109 -15.97 -18.42 9.81
C GLN A 109 -15.36 -17.04 10.16
N ILE A 110 -14.51 -16.97 11.18
CA ILE A 110 -13.87 -15.71 11.59
C ILE A 110 -13.01 -15.13 10.46
N ALA A 111 -12.22 -15.96 9.76
CA ALA A 111 -11.41 -15.51 8.64
C ALA A 111 -12.27 -15.00 7.47
N LEU A 112 -13.38 -15.67 7.18
CA LEU A 112 -14.34 -15.22 6.17
C LEU A 112 -14.95 -13.86 6.54
N GLU A 113 -15.46 -13.74 7.76
CA GLU A 113 -16.05 -12.49 8.26
C GLU A 113 -15.03 -11.34 8.29
N TRP A 114 -13.79 -11.63 8.70
CA TRP A 114 -12.72 -10.63 8.70
C TRP A 114 -12.43 -10.15 7.27
N THR A 115 -12.38 -11.08 6.31
CA THR A 115 -12.13 -10.76 4.90
C THR A 115 -13.24 -9.88 4.34
N GLU A 116 -14.50 -10.23 4.60
CA GLU A 116 -15.66 -9.46 4.15
C GLU A 116 -15.70 -8.05 4.75
N ARG A 117 -15.31 -7.88 6.01
CA ARG A 117 -15.40 -6.60 6.72
C ARG A 117 -14.18 -5.70 6.52
N HIS A 118 -12.98 -6.26 6.43
CA HIS A 118 -11.74 -5.50 6.60
C HIS A 118 -10.80 -5.51 5.40
N ALA A 119 -10.88 -6.50 4.50
CA ALA A 119 -9.86 -6.67 3.46
C ALA A 119 -9.76 -5.47 2.50
N ALA A 120 -10.90 -4.86 2.15
CA ALA A 120 -10.94 -3.69 1.27
C ALA A 120 -10.27 -2.47 1.91
N ALA A 121 -10.72 -2.09 3.11
CA ALA A 121 -10.15 -0.98 3.87
C ALA A 121 -8.66 -1.19 4.22
N TRP A 122 -8.27 -2.42 4.52
CA TRP A 122 -6.86 -2.78 4.74
C TRP A 122 -6.02 -2.49 3.48
N ARG A 123 -6.51 -2.90 2.30
CA ARG A 123 -5.79 -2.70 1.04
C ARG A 123 -5.71 -1.22 0.66
N GLU A 124 -6.79 -0.48 0.87
CA GLU A 124 -6.82 0.96 0.67
C GLU A 124 -5.76 1.67 1.54
N TRP A 125 -5.73 1.34 2.84
CA TRP A 125 -4.73 1.89 3.76
C TRP A 125 -3.30 1.52 3.34
N ARG A 126 -3.08 0.28 2.89
CA ARG A 126 -1.77 -0.16 2.39
C ARG A 126 -1.32 0.63 1.16
N ILE A 127 -2.23 0.97 0.25
CA ILE A 127 -1.92 1.84 -0.90
C ILE A 127 -1.54 3.25 -0.41
N LYS A 128 -2.26 3.82 0.56
CA LYS A 128 -1.91 5.12 1.16
C LYS A 128 -0.51 5.10 1.79
N GLU A 129 -0.15 4.02 2.50
CA GLU A 129 1.20 3.82 3.05
C GLU A 129 2.27 3.81 1.97
N TYR A 130 2.03 3.13 0.84
CA TYR A 130 2.95 3.14 -0.29
C TYR A 130 3.07 4.53 -0.93
N LEU A 131 1.95 5.17 -1.27
CA LEU A 131 1.96 6.50 -1.91
C LEU A 131 2.69 7.54 -1.06
N TYR A 132 2.44 7.53 0.25
CA TYR A 132 3.13 8.40 1.19
C TYR A 132 4.63 8.11 1.28
N THR A 133 5.02 6.84 1.17
CA THR A 133 6.41 6.41 1.17
C THR A 133 7.12 6.85 -0.12
N VAL A 134 6.45 6.76 -1.27
CA VAL A 134 6.98 7.20 -2.58
C VAL A 134 7.40 8.67 -2.56
N GLU A 135 6.60 9.54 -1.95
CA GLU A 135 6.90 10.98 -1.81
C GLU A 135 8.21 11.26 -1.05
N ARG A 136 8.71 10.29 -0.28
CA ARG A 136 9.94 10.41 0.53
C ARG A 136 11.12 9.64 -0.03
N MET A 137 10.92 9.00 -1.19
CA MET A 137 11.90 8.12 -1.83
C MET A 137 12.56 8.74 -3.07
N GLU A 138 12.45 10.04 -3.29
CA GLU A 138 12.93 10.72 -4.50
C GLU A 138 14.34 10.26 -4.95
N GLN A 139 15.32 10.29 -4.04
CA GLN A 139 16.68 9.85 -4.36
C GLN A 139 16.76 8.35 -4.70
N SER A 140 16.03 7.49 -3.99
CA SER A 140 15.97 6.06 -4.29
C SER A 140 15.32 5.79 -5.65
N LEU A 141 14.29 6.56 -6.03
CA LEU A 141 13.64 6.47 -7.34
C LEU A 141 14.61 6.85 -8.47
N LYS A 142 15.33 7.97 -8.31
CA LYS A 142 16.38 8.39 -9.25
C LYS A 142 17.44 7.28 -9.44
N ASN A 143 17.88 6.68 -8.34
CA ASN A 143 18.83 5.57 -8.37
C ASN A 143 18.29 4.32 -9.07
N CYS A 144 16.97 4.08 -9.03
CA CYS A 144 16.37 2.98 -9.78
C CYS A 144 16.42 3.22 -11.28
N LEU A 145 16.35 4.47 -11.75
CA LEU A 145 16.39 4.82 -13.17
C LEU A 145 17.79 4.84 -13.78
N THR A 146 18.82 5.14 -12.98
CA THR A 146 20.22 5.26 -13.43
C THR A 146 21.01 3.96 -13.34
N ALA A 147 20.61 3.03 -12.48
CA ALA A 147 21.31 1.76 -12.25
C ALA A 147 20.96 0.64 -13.26
N SER A 148 20.49 0.98 -14.47
CA SER A 148 20.09 0.05 -15.54
C SER A 148 20.71 0.48 -16.86
#